data_AF-A0A6H9HAQ4-F1
#
_entry.id   AF-A0A6H9HAQ4-F1
#
_cell.length_a   1.000
_cell.length_b   1.000
_cell.length_c   1.000
_cell.angle_alpha   90.00
_cell.angle_beta   90.00
_cell.angle_gamma   90.00
#
_symmetry.space_group_name_H-M   'P 1'
#
loop_
_entity.id
_entity.type
_entity.pdbx_description
1 polymer ?
#
loop_
_entity_poly.entity_id
_entity_poly.type
_entity_poly.pdbx_seq_one_letter_code
_entity_poly.pdbx_strand_id
1 'polypeptide(L)'
;MTRPDHIRRCSALACGAFAISLLGGAQASLAETTEDIAQSMGEAESGCTQKEFNQFLDAFIASPAVRARYTAPQVEQRGFRQPSKATGSSLPASAYQSLNVSHVDWQFADSASVARWRADPNQPYTALDVKFEDLPDGSFKFTYQPAILRDDEEGDGWTVERHIGKPAPICSHGEAAAGS
;
A
#
# COMPACT_ATOMS: atom_id res chain seq x y z
N MET A 1 63.47 50.85 -2.52
CA MET A 1 64.37 50.07 -3.40
C MET A 1 63.53 49.08 -4.21
N THR A 2 63.48 49.33 -5.52
CA THR A 2 63.40 48.40 -6.69
C THR A 2 62.74 47.00 -6.59
N ARG A 3 61.72 46.81 -7.47
CA ARG A 3 61.14 45.57 -8.07
C ARG A 3 62.21 44.61 -8.67
N PRO A 4 61.82 43.50 -9.36
CA PRO A 4 60.98 42.32 -9.04
C PRO A 4 61.75 41.03 -9.40
N ASP A 5 61.17 39.82 -9.31
CA ASP A 5 61.60 38.76 -10.24
C ASP A 5 60.57 37.67 -10.54
N HIS A 6 60.69 37.19 -11.77
CA HIS A 6 59.74 36.48 -12.61
C HIS A 6 59.82 34.94 -12.51
N ILE A 7 58.65 34.30 -12.76
CA ILE A 7 58.44 33.10 -13.60
C ILE A 7 59.20 31.80 -13.22
N ARG A 8 58.44 30.74 -12.91
CA ARG A 8 58.45 29.46 -13.67
C ARG A 8 57.42 28.45 -13.13
N ARG A 9 56.53 27.97 -14.04
CA ARG A 9 56.19 26.56 -14.38
C ARG A 9 55.76 25.64 -13.21
N CYS A 10 54.67 24.88 -13.21
CA CYS A 10 53.98 24.12 -14.25
C CYS A 10 52.60 23.68 -13.72
N SER A 11 51.71 23.37 -14.66
CA SER A 11 50.38 22.79 -14.54
C SER A 11 50.25 21.61 -13.57
N ALA A 12 49.14 21.58 -12.82
CA ALA A 12 48.37 20.35 -12.59
C ALA A 12 46.94 20.72 -12.17
N LEU A 13 46.01 20.57 -13.11
CA LEU A 13 44.59 20.38 -12.82
C LEU A 13 44.46 19.16 -11.91
N ALA A 14 43.86 19.33 -10.73
CA ALA A 14 43.31 18.23 -9.96
C ALA A 14 41.91 18.66 -9.51
N CYS A 15 40.90 18.20 -10.27
CA CYS A 15 39.51 18.20 -9.89
C CYS A 15 39.36 17.53 -8.52
N GLY A 16 38.96 18.29 -7.51
CA GLY A 16 38.48 17.73 -6.25
C GLY A 16 37.16 17.02 -6.51
N ALA A 17 37.20 15.69 -6.62
CA ALA A 17 36.01 14.86 -6.67
C ALA A 17 35.31 14.92 -5.31
N PHE A 18 34.10 15.47 -5.29
CA PHE A 18 33.15 15.29 -4.20
C PHE A 18 32.74 13.81 -4.19
N ALA A 19 33.33 13.02 -3.28
CA ALA A 19 32.84 11.69 -2.98
C ALA A 19 31.56 11.86 -2.13
N ILE A 20 30.40 11.87 -2.79
CA ILE A 20 29.12 11.71 -2.11
C ILE A 20 29.00 10.22 -1.76
N SER A 21 29.30 9.88 -0.51
CA SER A 21 28.99 8.57 0.05
C SER A 21 27.48 8.39 0.13
N LEU A 22 26.87 7.91 -0.94
CA LEU A 22 25.50 7.39 -0.96
C LEU A 22 25.46 6.06 -0.21
N LEU A 23 25.48 6.11 1.12
CA LEU A 23 24.90 5.05 1.94
C LEU A 23 23.40 5.35 2.11
N GLY A 24 22.71 5.41 0.97
CA GLY A 24 21.26 5.22 0.93
C GLY A 24 21.05 3.74 0.67
N GLY A 25 20.60 3.00 1.69
CA GLY A 25 20.07 1.67 1.44
C GLY A 25 19.01 1.79 0.36
N ALA A 26 19.24 1.12 -0.78
CA ALA A 26 18.22 0.96 -1.79
C ALA A 26 17.09 0.15 -1.13
N GLN A 27 16.10 0.86 -0.57
CA GLN A 27 14.76 0.32 -0.52
C GLN A 27 14.37 0.19 -1.98
N ALA A 28 14.62 -0.99 -2.56
CA ALA A 28 13.95 -1.37 -3.78
C ALA A 28 12.46 -1.42 -3.42
N SER A 29 11.77 -0.29 -3.52
CA SER A 29 10.38 -0.33 -3.90
C SER A 29 10.38 -1.16 -5.18
N LEU A 30 9.80 -2.37 -5.14
CA LEU A 30 9.48 -3.07 -6.36
C LEU A 30 8.45 -2.20 -7.06
N ALA A 31 8.94 -1.25 -7.85
CA ALA A 31 8.13 -0.45 -8.72
C ALA A 31 7.54 -1.43 -9.74
N GLU A 32 6.22 -1.42 -9.87
CA GLU A 32 5.53 -2.22 -10.87
C GLU A 32 6.13 -1.97 -12.25
N THR A 33 6.32 -3.02 -13.04
CA THR A 33 6.77 -2.83 -14.41
C THR A 33 5.63 -2.23 -15.25
N THR A 34 5.97 -1.64 -16.40
CA THR A 34 4.95 -1.14 -17.32
C THR A 34 4.02 -2.24 -17.81
N GLU A 35 4.52 -3.47 -17.93
CA GLU A 35 3.74 -4.64 -18.31
C GLU A 35 2.77 -5.03 -17.19
N ASP A 36 3.23 -5.08 -15.93
CA ASP A 36 2.37 -5.36 -14.76
C ASP A 36 1.24 -4.34 -14.65
N ILE A 37 1.56 -3.05 -14.83
CA ILE A 37 0.56 -1.96 -14.78
C ILE A 37 -0.47 -2.15 -15.89
N ALA A 38 -0.04 -2.45 -17.12
CA ALA A 38 -0.94 -2.62 -18.25
C ALA A 38 -1.86 -3.84 -18.05
N GLN A 39 -1.32 -4.94 -17.54
CA GLN A 39 -2.09 -6.14 -17.20
C GLN A 39 -3.14 -5.83 -16.13
N SER A 40 -2.75 -5.28 -14.99
CA SER A 40 -3.69 -4.97 -13.90
C SER A 40 -4.74 -3.94 -14.30
N MET A 41 -4.40 -2.96 -15.15
CA MET A 41 -5.40 -2.03 -15.70
C MET A 41 -6.43 -2.76 -16.57
N GLY A 42 -5.99 -3.70 -17.41
CA GLY A 42 -6.88 -4.51 -18.24
C GLY A 42 -7.77 -5.44 -17.42
N GLU A 43 -7.23 -6.06 -16.37
CA GLU A 43 -8.00 -6.88 -15.41
C GLU A 43 -9.04 -6.04 -14.67
N ALA A 44 -8.68 -4.84 -14.22
CA ALA A 44 -9.62 -3.92 -13.57
C ALA A 44 -10.75 -3.49 -14.51
N GLU A 45 -10.42 -3.13 -15.76
CA GLU A 45 -11.42 -2.74 -16.77
C GLU A 45 -12.35 -3.91 -17.14
N SER A 46 -11.79 -5.12 -17.27
CA SER A 46 -12.54 -6.35 -17.46
C SER A 46 -13.50 -6.61 -16.31
N GLY A 47 -13.01 -6.54 -15.06
CA GLY A 47 -13.82 -6.75 -13.86
C GLY A 47 -14.98 -5.76 -13.78
N CYS A 48 -14.72 -4.48 -14.07
CA CYS A 48 -15.79 -3.47 -14.16
C CYS A 48 -16.82 -3.78 -15.26
N THR A 49 -16.37 -4.19 -16.46
CA THR A 49 -17.24 -4.47 -17.61
C THR A 49 -18.12 -5.70 -17.39
N GLN A 50 -17.54 -6.75 -16.79
CA GLN A 50 -18.20 -8.03 -16.55
C GLN A 50 -19.00 -8.05 -15.23
N LYS A 51 -18.88 -7.01 -14.40
CA LYS A 51 -19.42 -6.94 -13.03
C LYS A 51 -18.83 -8.00 -12.10
N GLU A 52 -17.58 -8.37 -12.34
CA GLU A 52 -16.82 -9.32 -11.53
C GLU A 52 -16.00 -8.54 -10.48
N PHE A 53 -16.59 -8.31 -9.31
CA PHE A 53 -15.99 -7.49 -8.25
C PHE A 53 -14.65 -8.06 -7.77
N ASN A 54 -14.53 -9.37 -7.62
CA ASN A 54 -13.29 -10.01 -7.15
C ASN A 54 -12.13 -9.79 -8.13
N GLN A 55 -12.39 -9.90 -9.44
CA GLN A 55 -11.38 -9.61 -10.47
C GLN A 55 -10.90 -8.16 -10.38
N PHE A 56 -11.84 -7.21 -10.27
CA PHE A 56 -11.49 -5.80 -10.08
C PHE A 56 -10.68 -5.59 -8.80
N LEU A 57 -11.08 -6.22 -7.70
CA LEU A 57 -10.44 -6.08 -6.41
C LEU A 57 -9.01 -6.62 -6.41
N ASP A 58 -8.77 -7.78 -7.04
CA ASP A 58 -7.42 -8.35 -7.14
C ASP A 58 -6.47 -7.38 -7.86
N ALA A 59 -6.90 -6.82 -8.99
CA ALA A 59 -6.16 -5.78 -9.70
C ALA A 59 -5.96 -4.51 -8.84
N PHE A 60 -6.99 -4.10 -8.09
CA PHE A 60 -6.94 -2.95 -7.19
C PHE A 60 -5.98 -3.17 -6.01
N ILE A 61 -5.88 -4.39 -5.48
CA ILE A 61 -4.93 -4.76 -4.41
C ILE A 61 -3.51 -4.82 -4.97
N ALA A 62 -3.32 -5.45 -6.13
CA ALA A 62 -2.01 -5.65 -6.73
C ALA A 62 -1.38 -4.32 -7.17
N SER A 63 -2.16 -3.39 -7.75
CA SER A 63 -1.60 -2.26 -8.47
C SER A 63 -1.88 -0.87 -7.86
N PRO A 64 -0.86 -0.18 -7.31
CA PRO A 64 -0.91 1.26 -7.02
C PRO A 64 -1.48 2.12 -8.15
N ALA A 65 -1.15 1.82 -9.41
CA ALA A 65 -1.66 2.56 -10.56
C ALA A 65 -3.18 2.38 -10.72
N VAL A 66 -3.69 1.14 -10.61
CA VAL A 66 -5.14 0.86 -10.62
C VAL A 66 -5.83 1.59 -9.48
N ARG A 67 -5.26 1.58 -8.26
CA ARG A 67 -5.82 2.36 -7.14
C ARG A 67 -5.92 3.84 -7.47
N ALA A 68 -4.86 4.44 -8.03
CA ALA A 68 -4.89 5.84 -8.42
C ALA A 68 -5.98 6.16 -9.46
N ARG A 69 -6.27 5.23 -10.37
CA ARG A 69 -7.26 5.42 -11.43
C ARG A 69 -8.71 5.29 -10.96
N TYR A 70 -8.97 4.36 -10.06
CA TYR A 70 -10.33 3.94 -9.66
C TYR A 70 -10.75 4.42 -8.26
N THR A 71 -9.84 5.02 -7.48
CA THR A 71 -10.20 5.68 -6.22
C THR A 71 -10.92 6.99 -6.53
N ALA A 72 -12.08 7.22 -5.91
CA ALA A 72 -12.75 8.52 -6.00
C ALA A 72 -11.80 9.65 -5.57
N PRO A 73 -11.90 10.87 -6.10
CA PRO A 73 -11.02 11.97 -5.67
C PRO A 73 -11.32 12.45 -4.24
N GLN A 74 -12.59 12.29 -3.81
CA GLN A 74 -13.05 12.63 -2.47
C GLN A 74 -14.15 11.66 -2.03
N VAL A 75 -14.21 11.35 -0.73
CA VAL A 75 -15.31 10.63 -0.09
C VAL A 75 -15.81 11.40 1.13
N GLU A 76 -17.03 11.09 1.56
CA GLU A 76 -17.56 11.57 2.84
C GLU A 76 -17.36 10.48 3.90
N GLN A 77 -16.55 10.77 4.91
CA GLN A 77 -16.44 9.91 6.09
C GLN A 77 -17.55 10.27 7.07
N ARG A 78 -18.47 9.33 7.30
CA ARG A 78 -19.58 9.50 8.25
C ARG A 78 -19.31 8.75 9.54
N GLY A 79 -19.29 9.46 10.65
CA GLY A 79 -19.27 8.87 11.99
C GLY A 79 -20.68 8.57 12.48
N PHE A 80 -20.98 7.30 12.76
CA PHE A 80 -22.28 6.87 13.30
C PHE A 80 -22.26 6.74 14.83
N ARG A 81 -21.61 7.67 15.55
CA ARG A 81 -21.58 7.65 17.02
C ARG A 81 -22.98 7.87 17.64
N GLN A 82 -23.89 8.50 16.90
CA GLN A 82 -25.31 8.58 17.21
C GLN A 82 -26.12 8.40 15.90
N PRO A 83 -27.11 7.48 15.83
CA PRO A 83 -27.88 7.22 14.61
C PRO A 83 -28.59 8.45 14.03
N SER A 84 -28.91 9.43 14.88
CA SER A 84 -29.64 10.65 14.53
C SER A 84 -28.75 11.85 14.16
N LYS A 85 -27.42 11.73 14.27
CA LYS A 85 -26.46 12.77 13.85
C LYS A 85 -25.23 12.11 13.21
N ALA A 86 -25.33 11.82 11.92
CA ALA A 86 -24.16 11.56 11.12
C ALA A 86 -23.35 12.86 11.02
N THR A 87 -22.19 12.92 11.67
CA THR A 87 -21.19 13.95 11.39
C THR A 87 -20.33 13.47 10.24
N GLY A 88 -20.37 14.19 9.12
CA GLY A 88 -19.59 13.91 7.93
C GLY A 88 -18.36 14.83 7.84
N SER A 89 -17.20 14.27 7.51
CA SER A 89 -16.03 15.03 7.06
C SER A 89 -15.66 14.60 5.64
N SER A 90 -15.38 15.56 4.76
CA SER A 90 -14.85 15.25 3.43
C SER A 90 -13.39 14.84 3.54
N LEU A 91 -13.05 13.69 2.96
CA LEU A 91 -11.70 13.16 2.89
C LEU A 91 -11.20 13.20 1.44
N PRO A 92 -9.99 13.73 1.18
CA PRO A 92 -9.35 13.61 -0.14
C PRO A 92 -8.81 12.20 -0.35
N ALA A 93 -8.65 11.77 -1.62
CA ALA A 93 -8.10 10.47 -2.00
C ALA A 93 -6.81 10.11 -1.25
N SER A 94 -5.91 11.07 -1.07
CA SER A 94 -4.64 10.88 -0.36
C SER A 94 -4.80 10.37 1.08
N ALA A 95 -5.96 10.55 1.70
CA ALA A 95 -6.24 10.09 3.06
C ALA A 95 -6.72 8.62 3.14
N TYR A 96 -7.12 8.00 2.02
CA TYR A 96 -7.69 6.65 2.00
C TYR A 96 -7.27 5.77 0.82
N GLN A 97 -6.44 6.26 -0.09
CA GLN A 97 -5.92 5.48 -1.21
C GLN A 97 -4.88 4.43 -0.76
N SER A 98 -4.33 4.56 0.45
CA SER A 98 -3.47 3.53 1.04
C SER A 98 -4.32 2.31 1.41
N LEU A 99 -3.96 1.17 0.82
CA LEU A 99 -4.58 -0.12 1.09
C LEU A 99 -3.54 -1.04 1.72
N ASN A 100 -3.74 -1.40 2.98
CA ASN A 100 -2.85 -2.28 3.74
C ASN A 100 -3.27 -3.75 3.60
N VAL A 101 -3.62 -4.15 2.39
CA VAL A 101 -3.98 -5.53 2.06
C VAL A 101 -3.11 -5.97 0.89
N SER A 102 -2.57 -7.17 0.99
CA SER A 102 -1.86 -7.90 -0.06
C SER A 102 -2.50 -9.27 -0.23
N HIS A 103 -2.31 -9.87 -1.39
CA HIS A 103 -2.73 -11.24 -1.69
C HIS A 103 -1.47 -12.11 -1.81
N VAL A 104 -1.38 -13.19 -1.03
CA VAL A 104 -0.28 -14.17 -1.03
C VAL A 104 -0.91 -15.56 -1.09
N ASP A 105 -0.70 -16.29 -2.17
CA ASP A 105 -1.18 -17.67 -2.35
C ASP A 105 -2.62 -17.91 -1.85
N TRP A 106 -3.58 -17.27 -2.52
CA TRP A 106 -5.02 -17.36 -2.18
C TRP A 106 -5.41 -16.80 -0.79
N GLN A 107 -4.47 -16.16 -0.07
CA GLN A 107 -4.68 -15.61 1.26
C GLN A 107 -4.47 -14.08 1.30
N PHE A 108 -5.41 -13.37 1.92
CA PHE A 108 -5.25 -11.95 2.22
C PHE A 108 -4.33 -11.75 3.44
N ALA A 109 -3.44 -10.75 3.35
CA ALA A 109 -2.44 -10.47 4.38
C ALA A 109 -2.14 -8.97 4.50
N ASP A 110 -1.63 -8.56 5.67
CA ASP A 110 -1.17 -7.19 5.88
C ASP A 110 0.09 -6.89 5.03
N SER A 111 0.01 -5.88 4.17
CA SER A 111 1.08 -5.56 3.20
C SER A 111 2.43 -5.31 3.85
N ALA A 112 2.47 -4.65 5.02
CA ALA A 112 3.72 -4.37 5.72
C ALA A 112 4.35 -5.66 6.29
N SER A 113 3.53 -6.59 6.77
CA SER A 113 3.99 -7.90 7.24
C SER A 113 4.47 -8.80 6.12
N VAL A 114 3.80 -8.77 4.95
CA VAL A 114 4.25 -9.49 3.75
C VAL A 114 5.59 -8.96 3.27
N ALA A 115 5.81 -7.64 3.29
CA ALA A 115 7.09 -7.06 2.93
C ALA A 115 8.22 -7.53 3.86
N ARG A 116 7.96 -7.67 5.16
CA ARG A 116 8.93 -8.25 6.12
C ARG A 116 9.20 -9.73 5.84
N TRP A 117 8.16 -10.52 5.62
CA TRP A 117 8.30 -11.95 5.30
C TRP A 117 9.07 -12.18 3.99
N ARG A 118 8.85 -11.36 2.96
CA ARG A 118 9.62 -11.44 1.70
C ARG A 118 11.11 -11.13 1.90
N ALA A 119 11.45 -10.26 2.86
CA ALA A 119 12.84 -9.96 3.20
C ALA A 119 13.48 -11.04 4.08
N ASP A 120 12.70 -11.69 4.95
CA ASP A 120 13.12 -12.77 5.83
C ASP A 120 11.96 -13.77 6.04
N PRO A 121 11.97 -14.92 5.35
CA PRO A 121 10.89 -15.92 5.44
C PRO A 121 10.69 -16.51 6.83
N ASN A 122 11.61 -16.31 7.77
CA ASN A 122 11.44 -16.73 9.17
C ASN A 122 10.53 -15.79 9.96
N GLN A 123 10.17 -14.63 9.41
CA GLN A 123 9.21 -13.71 10.01
C GLN A 123 7.81 -13.97 9.43
N PRO A 124 6.88 -14.56 10.19
CA PRO A 124 5.54 -14.81 9.68
C PRO A 124 4.83 -13.49 9.36
N TYR A 125 4.14 -13.45 8.23
CA TYR A 125 3.24 -12.35 7.92
C TYR A 125 1.90 -12.51 8.66
N THR A 126 1.15 -11.42 8.76
CA THR A 126 -0.15 -11.38 9.43
C THR A 126 -1.25 -11.61 8.41
N ALA A 127 -1.94 -12.75 8.51
CA ALA A 127 -3.11 -13.04 7.70
C ALA A 127 -4.31 -12.16 8.09
N LEU A 128 -5.17 -11.90 7.11
CA LEU A 128 -6.39 -11.10 7.25
C LEU A 128 -7.60 -11.96 6.92
N ASP A 129 -8.59 -11.97 7.82
CA ASP A 129 -9.97 -12.34 7.47
C ASP A 129 -10.59 -11.18 6.69
N VAL A 130 -11.10 -11.48 5.51
CA VAL A 130 -11.69 -10.50 4.59
C VAL A 130 -13.14 -10.84 4.36
N LYS A 131 -14.00 -9.84 4.53
CA LYS A 131 -15.44 -9.98 4.33
C LYS A 131 -15.92 -9.04 3.24
N PHE A 132 -16.67 -9.64 2.33
CA PHE A 132 -17.41 -8.99 1.27
C PHE A 132 -18.88 -8.96 1.63
N GLU A 133 -19.52 -7.82 1.43
CA GLU A 133 -20.96 -7.68 1.63
C GLU A 133 -21.56 -6.92 0.45
N ASP A 134 -22.54 -7.55 -0.20
CA ASP A 134 -23.36 -6.93 -1.23
C ASP A 134 -24.34 -5.96 -0.56
N LEU A 135 -24.34 -4.72 -1.01
CA LEU A 135 -25.27 -3.70 -0.52
C LEU A 135 -26.51 -3.61 -1.42
N PRO A 136 -27.68 -3.21 -0.87
CA PRO A 136 -28.94 -3.20 -1.62
C PRO A 136 -28.97 -2.31 -2.87
N ASP A 137 -28.06 -1.33 -2.96
CA ASP A 137 -27.92 -0.43 -4.11
C ASP A 137 -26.99 -0.99 -5.20
N GLY A 138 -26.52 -2.23 -5.04
CA GLY A 138 -25.59 -2.89 -5.95
C GLY A 138 -24.13 -2.49 -5.74
N SER A 139 -23.82 -1.72 -4.69
CA SER A 139 -22.44 -1.49 -4.26
C SER A 139 -21.92 -2.64 -3.39
N PHE A 140 -20.61 -2.71 -3.19
CA PHE A 140 -19.96 -3.74 -2.37
C PHE A 140 -19.22 -3.08 -1.21
N LYS A 141 -19.28 -3.71 -0.04
CA LYS A 141 -18.49 -3.34 1.13
C LYS A 141 -17.35 -4.35 1.31
N PHE A 142 -16.16 -3.80 1.46
CA PHE A 142 -14.94 -4.54 1.78
C PHE A 142 -14.52 -4.23 3.22
N THR A 143 -14.36 -5.26 4.05
CA THR A 143 -13.81 -5.12 5.41
C THR A 143 -12.78 -6.19 5.68
N TYR A 144 -11.78 -5.89 6.51
CA TYR A 144 -10.73 -6.83 6.85
C TYR A 144 -10.27 -6.68 8.30
N GLN A 145 -9.87 -7.80 8.90
CA GLN A 145 -9.35 -7.86 10.26
C GLN A 145 -8.24 -8.90 10.34
N PRO A 146 -7.14 -8.63 11.09
CA PRO A 146 -6.14 -9.64 11.36
C PRO A 146 -6.73 -10.91 11.99
N ALA A 147 -6.28 -12.07 11.53
CA ALA A 147 -6.78 -13.36 11.99
C ALA A 147 -5.68 -14.41 12.07
N ILE A 148 -5.88 -15.38 12.95
CA ILE A 148 -5.19 -16.68 12.89
C ILE A 148 -6.07 -17.59 12.05
N LEU A 149 -5.49 -18.06 10.94
CA LEU A 149 -6.14 -18.94 9.99
C LEU A 149 -5.52 -20.33 10.10
N ARG A 150 -6.34 -21.36 9.91
CA ARG A 150 -5.91 -22.74 9.75
C ARG A 150 -6.09 -23.12 8.29
N ASP A 151 -5.08 -23.78 7.73
CA ASP A 151 -5.21 -24.43 6.43
C ASP A 151 -6.23 -25.57 6.56
N ASP A 152 -7.20 -25.60 5.66
CA ASP A 152 -8.26 -26.61 5.68
C ASP A 152 -7.82 -27.93 5.02
N GLU A 153 -6.58 -28.04 4.54
CA GLU A 153 -5.97 -29.21 3.89
C GLU A 153 -6.68 -29.65 2.59
N GLU A 154 -7.79 -29.00 2.21
CA GLU A 154 -8.61 -29.24 1.01
C GLU A 154 -8.26 -28.31 -0.17
N GLY A 155 -7.03 -27.78 -0.21
CA GLY A 155 -6.40 -27.30 -1.46
C GLY A 155 -6.37 -25.79 -1.72
N ASP A 156 -7.18 -24.99 -1.05
CA ASP A 156 -7.12 -23.51 -1.10
C ASP A 156 -7.95 -22.80 0.00
N GLY A 157 -8.55 -23.57 0.91
CA GLY A 157 -9.43 -23.05 1.97
C GLY A 157 -8.67 -22.66 3.24
N TRP A 158 -9.01 -21.49 3.78
CA TRP A 158 -8.54 -21.04 5.09
C TRP A 158 -9.72 -20.85 6.03
N THR A 159 -9.72 -21.56 7.16
CA THR A 159 -10.72 -21.34 8.22
C THR A 159 -10.20 -20.37 9.26
N VAL A 160 -11.04 -19.41 9.64
CA VAL A 160 -10.75 -18.49 10.75
C VAL A 160 -10.81 -19.25 12.08
N GLU A 161 -9.67 -19.41 12.75
CA GLU A 161 -9.65 -19.92 14.13
C GLU A 161 -9.98 -18.82 15.13
N ARG A 162 -9.41 -17.62 14.92
CA ARG A 162 -9.56 -16.48 15.83
C ARG A 162 -9.21 -15.17 15.15
N HIS A 163 -10.03 -14.14 15.34
CA HIS A 163 -9.63 -12.75 15.07
C HIS A 163 -8.66 -12.22 16.12
N ILE A 164 -7.64 -11.50 15.68
CA ILE A 164 -6.66 -10.82 16.53
C ILE A 164 -6.70 -9.31 16.28
N GLY A 165 -6.50 -8.52 17.35
CA GLY A 165 -6.61 -7.07 17.26
C GLY A 165 -8.04 -6.58 16.99
N LYS A 166 -8.17 -5.30 16.59
CA LYS A 166 -9.45 -4.70 16.17
C LYS A 166 -9.56 -4.76 14.65
N PRO A 167 -10.78 -4.79 14.08
CA PRO A 167 -10.97 -4.59 12.64
C PRO A 167 -10.23 -3.33 12.19
N ALA A 168 -9.61 -3.37 11.01
CA ALA A 168 -9.07 -2.15 10.45
C ALA A 168 -10.24 -1.15 10.32
N PRO A 169 -10.10 0.08 10.84
CA PRO A 169 -11.13 1.08 10.64
C PRO A 169 -11.28 1.30 9.14
N ILE A 170 -12.52 1.35 8.67
CA ILE A 170 -12.87 1.75 7.29
C ILE A 170 -12.32 3.17 7.13
N CYS A 171 -11.11 3.27 6.58
CA CYS A 171 -10.29 4.47 6.48
C CYS A 171 -10.20 5.28 7.79
N SER A 172 -9.28 4.93 8.69
CA SER A 172 -8.71 5.96 9.57
C SER A 172 -7.20 5.79 9.69
N HIS A 173 -6.47 6.48 8.81
CA HIS A 173 -5.09 6.83 9.10
C HIS A 173 -5.05 8.00 10.10
N GLY A 174 -4.59 7.65 11.30
CA GLY A 174 -3.69 8.41 12.17
C GLY A 174 -3.86 9.92 12.29
N GLU A 175 -4.42 10.35 13.42
CA GLU A 175 -3.71 11.28 14.28
C GLU A 175 -3.62 10.65 15.68
N ALA A 176 -2.47 10.03 15.94
CA ALA A 176 -2.01 9.71 17.29
C ALA A 176 -0.48 9.90 17.30
N ALA A 177 -0.06 11.14 17.56
CA ALA A 177 1.21 11.42 18.22
C ALA A 177 1.01 12.69 19.08
N ALA A 178 1.28 12.53 20.36
CA ALA A 178 1.04 13.46 21.44
C ALA A 178 2.04 14.63 21.49
N GLY A 179 1.66 15.69 22.20
CA GLY A 179 2.58 16.72 22.70
C GLY A 179 1.87 17.94 23.29
N SER A 180 1.45 17.85 24.55
CA SER A 180 1.29 19.01 25.44
C SER A 180 2.33 18.90 26.53
#